data_AF-A0A354MQ66-F1
#
_entry.id   AF-A0A354MQ66-F1
#
_cell.length_a   1.000
_cell.length_b   1.000
_cell.length_c   1.000
_cell.angle_alpha   90.00
_cell.angle_beta   90.00
_cell.angle_gamma   90.00
#
_symmetry.space_group_name_H-M   'P 1'
#
loop_
_entity.id
_entity.type
_entity.pdbx_description
1 polymer ?
#
loop_
_entity_poly.entity_id
_entity_poly.type
_entity_poly.pdbx_seq_one_letter_code
_entity_poly.pdbx_strand_id
1 'polypeptide(L)'
;MEEKGLHISQGKAEAFLVCDKSLENSNAPFFSWLRDEGFTFACYHWNYGCHWVHVSITRKQYAYGMPGACLVTPVGNHAITIDEFVTIYRIYKKYQGKNPLVFHSVNCDYDA
;
A
#
# COMPACT_ATOMS: atom_id res chain seq x y z
N MET A 1 16.91 10.71 -1.74
CA MET A 1 16.57 10.89 -3.17
C MET A 1 15.11 11.30 -3.23
N GLU A 2 14.83 12.52 -3.69
CA GLU A 2 13.51 13.13 -3.67
C GLU A 2 12.58 12.46 -4.71
N GLU A 3 11.83 11.44 -4.27
CA GLU A 3 10.67 10.90 -5.00
C GLU A 3 9.38 11.70 -4.71
N LYS A 4 9.50 12.95 -4.24
CA LYS A 4 8.34 13.80 -3.96
C LYS A 4 7.77 14.31 -5.29
N GLY A 5 6.76 13.62 -5.80
CA GLY A 5 6.03 14.00 -7.01
C GLY A 5 5.81 12.87 -8.02
N LEU A 6 6.33 11.67 -7.77
CA LEU A 6 6.12 10.53 -8.66
C LEU A 6 4.75 9.89 -8.43
N HIS A 7 4.10 9.49 -9.52
CA HIS A 7 2.88 8.69 -9.48
C HIS A 7 3.17 7.26 -9.02
N ILE A 8 2.13 6.55 -8.56
CA ILE A 8 2.27 5.17 -8.08
C ILE A 8 2.88 4.22 -9.12
N SER A 9 2.74 4.53 -10.41
CA SER A 9 3.26 3.76 -11.55
C SER A 9 4.68 4.16 -12.00
N GLN A 10 5.28 5.20 -11.42
CA GLN A 10 6.59 5.72 -11.83
C GLN A 10 7.70 5.36 -10.84
N GLY A 11 8.91 5.00 -11.31
CA GLY A 11 10.04 4.62 -10.44
C GLY A 11 9.90 3.21 -9.85
N LYS A 12 10.31 3.00 -8.59
CA LYS A 12 10.11 1.71 -7.92
C LYS A 12 8.65 1.58 -7.47
N ALA A 13 7.81 1.15 -8.40
CA ALA A 13 6.39 0.97 -8.19
C ALA A 13 6.17 -0.31 -7.34
N GLU A 14 6.09 -0.14 -6.02
CA GLU A 14 5.69 -1.20 -5.08
C GLU A 14 4.34 -0.82 -4.48
N ALA A 15 3.30 -1.58 -4.83
CA ALA A 15 1.97 -1.41 -4.28
C ALA A 15 1.30 -2.75 -4.00
N PHE A 16 0.52 -2.79 -2.93
CA PHE A 16 -0.43 -3.85 -2.69
C PHE A 16 -1.68 -3.60 -3.53
N LEU A 17 -2.19 -4.65 -4.17
CA LEU A 17 -3.50 -4.62 -4.80
C LEU A 17 -4.52 -5.02 -3.75
N VAL A 18 -5.31 -4.06 -3.29
CA VAL A 18 -6.39 -4.30 -2.33
C VAL A 18 -7.69 -4.45 -3.09
N CYS A 19 -8.43 -5.53 -2.86
CA CYS A 19 -9.67 -5.85 -3.56
C CYS A 19 -10.81 -6.05 -2.56
N ASP A 20 -11.90 -5.32 -2.78
CA ASP A 20 -13.16 -5.45 -2.06
C ASP A 20 -14.28 -4.76 -2.86
N LYS A 21 -15.51 -5.31 -2.80
CA LYS A 21 -16.65 -4.76 -3.55
C LYS A 21 -17.00 -3.33 -3.15
N SER A 22 -16.77 -2.93 -1.90
CA SER A 22 -17.04 -1.58 -1.44
C SER A 22 -16.20 -0.51 -2.15
N LEU A 23 -15.05 -0.89 -2.74
CA LEU A 23 -14.12 0.01 -3.41
C LEU A 23 -14.64 0.58 -4.74
N GLU A 24 -15.74 0.02 -5.28
CA GLU A 24 -16.49 0.63 -6.40
C GLU A 24 -16.85 2.09 -6.11
N ASN A 25 -17.14 2.41 -4.85
CA ASN A 25 -17.55 3.73 -4.42
C ASN A 25 -16.34 4.54 -3.92
N SER A 26 -16.05 5.70 -4.51
CA SER A 26 -14.98 6.60 -4.05
C SER A 26 -15.16 7.12 -2.62
N ASN A 27 -16.37 7.01 -2.06
CA ASN A 27 -16.68 7.34 -0.67
C ASN A 27 -16.59 6.14 0.28
N ALA A 28 -16.04 5.00 -0.15
CA ALA A 28 -15.84 3.84 0.71
C ALA A 28 -15.06 4.22 1.98
N PRO A 29 -15.42 3.67 3.16
CA PRO A 29 -14.74 3.97 4.42
C PRO A 29 -13.23 3.75 4.37
N PHE A 30 -12.78 2.79 3.56
CA PHE A 30 -11.37 2.51 3.37
C PHE A 30 -10.57 3.71 2.83
N PHE A 31 -11.14 4.50 1.91
CA PHE A 31 -10.45 5.68 1.39
C PHE A 31 -10.36 6.81 2.42
N SER A 32 -11.38 6.95 3.27
CA SER A 32 -11.32 7.89 4.41
C SER A 32 -10.22 7.46 5.39
N TRP A 33 -10.20 6.17 5.75
CA TRP A 33 -9.16 5.63 6.62
C TRP A 33 -7.74 5.82 6.04
N LEU A 34 -7.54 5.60 4.74
CA LEU A 34 -6.26 5.87 4.08
C LEU A 34 -5.85 7.35 4.21
N ARG A 35 -6.78 8.29 4.01
CA ARG A 35 -6.50 9.72 4.15
C ARG A 35 -6.18 10.11 5.59
N ASP A 36 -6.90 9.57 6.56
CA ASP A 36 -6.64 9.77 7.99
C ASP A 36 -5.26 9.24 8.39
N GLU A 37 -4.81 8.17 7.72
CA GLU A 37 -3.47 7.61 7.85
C GLU A 37 -2.38 8.38 7.07
N GLY A 38 -2.76 9.45 6.40
CA GLY A 38 -1.87 10.34 5.66
C GLY A 38 -1.48 9.83 4.28
N PHE A 39 -2.23 8.89 3.70
CA PHE A 39 -2.04 8.51 2.30
C PHE A 39 -2.63 9.55 1.36
N THR A 40 -1.92 9.85 0.29
CA THR A 40 -2.38 10.78 -0.75
C THR A 40 -2.86 10.02 -1.99
N PHE A 41 -3.86 10.59 -2.66
CA PHE A 41 -4.31 10.04 -3.94
C PHE A 41 -3.31 10.44 -5.03
N ALA A 42 -2.83 9.46 -5.81
CA ALA A 42 -1.73 9.65 -6.77
C ALA A 42 -2.04 9.08 -8.17
N CYS A 43 -3.26 9.28 -8.66
CA CYS A 43 -3.68 8.88 -10.00
C CYS A 43 -4.22 10.08 -10.80
N TYR A 44 -4.07 10.02 -12.13
CA TYR A 44 -4.59 11.03 -13.07
C TYR A 44 -6.09 10.89 -13.37
N HIS A 45 -6.70 9.76 -12.99
CA HIS A 45 -8.04 9.38 -13.44
C HIS A 45 -9.06 9.24 -12.32
N TRP A 46 -10.35 9.34 -12.69
CA TRP A 46 -11.49 9.17 -11.81
C TRP A 46 -11.65 7.70 -11.38
N ASN A 47 -12.51 7.43 -10.39
CA ASN A 47 -12.86 6.05 -10.05
C ASN A 47 -13.69 5.43 -11.18
N TYR A 48 -13.20 4.33 -11.77
CA TYR A 48 -13.86 3.58 -12.85
C TYR A 48 -14.92 2.57 -12.35
N GLY A 49 -15.26 2.59 -11.05
CA GLY A 49 -16.10 1.58 -10.41
C GLY A 49 -15.37 0.23 -10.24
N CYS A 50 -14.04 0.26 -10.11
CA CYS A 50 -13.26 -0.95 -9.91
C CYS A 50 -13.37 -1.44 -8.46
N HIS A 51 -13.38 -2.76 -8.28
CA HIS A 51 -13.40 -3.39 -6.95
C HIS A 51 -12.00 -3.45 -6.34
N TRP A 52 -11.03 -2.75 -6.91
CA TRP A 52 -9.63 -2.81 -6.50
C TRP A 52 -8.94 -1.45 -6.54
N VAL A 53 -7.95 -1.32 -5.67
CA VAL A 53 -7.12 -0.13 -5.48
C VAL A 53 -5.67 -0.55 -5.28
N HIS A 54 -4.74 0.21 -5.83
CA HIS A 54 -3.32 0.04 -5.57
C HIS A 54 -2.91 0.93 -4.41
N VAL A 55 -2.27 0.37 -3.38
CA VAL A 55 -1.82 1.10 -2.20
C VAL A 55 -0.34 0.87 -1.95
N SER A 56 0.44 1.94 -2.00
CA SER A 56 1.87 1.93 -1.69
C SER A 56 2.09 2.44 -0.26
N ILE A 57 2.56 1.56 0.62
CA ILE A 57 2.92 1.93 2.00
C ILE A 57 4.18 2.82 1.98
N THR A 58 5.18 2.46 1.18
CA THR A 58 6.47 3.16 1.10
C THR A 58 6.30 4.64 0.74
N ARG A 59 5.44 4.93 -0.24
CA ARG A 59 5.17 6.31 -0.69
C ARG A 59 4.00 6.98 0.01
N LYS A 60 3.26 6.25 0.86
CA LYS A 60 1.95 6.67 1.38
C LYS A 60 1.04 7.21 0.27
N GLN A 61 0.83 6.41 -0.77
CA GLN A 61 0.00 6.77 -1.92
C GLN A 61 -1.02 5.68 -2.24
N TYR A 62 -2.14 6.06 -2.82
CA TYR A 62 -3.10 5.12 -3.41
C TYR A 62 -3.63 5.59 -4.75
N ALA A 63 -4.06 4.64 -5.59
CA ALA A 63 -4.66 4.88 -6.89
C ALA A 63 -5.78 3.88 -7.17
N TYR A 64 -6.88 4.36 -7.76
CA TYR A 64 -7.98 3.50 -8.18
C TYR A 64 -7.52 2.48 -9.23
N GLY A 65 -8.22 1.35 -9.29
CA GLY A 65 -8.10 0.42 -10.40
C GLY A 65 -8.48 1.05 -11.73
N MET A 66 -7.86 0.56 -12.81
CA MET A 66 -8.20 0.92 -14.19
C MET A 66 -8.49 -0.37 -14.96
N PRO A 67 -9.67 -0.50 -15.60
CA PRO A 67 -9.97 -1.66 -16.44
C PRO A 67 -8.98 -1.76 -17.61
N GLY A 68 -8.41 -2.93 -17.83
CA GLY A 68 -7.49 -3.18 -18.96
C GLY A 68 -6.09 -2.60 -18.83
N ALA A 69 -5.75 -1.92 -17.72
CA ALA A 69 -4.42 -1.37 -17.48
C ALA A 69 -3.88 -1.79 -16.10
N CYS A 70 -2.71 -2.42 -16.09
CA CYS A 70 -1.97 -2.70 -14.86
C CYS A 70 -1.12 -1.48 -14.53
N LEU A 71 -1.46 -0.76 -13.45
CA LEU A 71 -0.69 0.42 -13.01
C LEU A 71 0.69 0.03 -12.49
N VAL A 72 0.77 -1.11 -11.82
CA VAL A 72 1.98 -1.64 -11.17
C VAL A 72 1.79 -3.13 -10.90
N THR A 73 2.86 -3.91 -11.05
CA THR A 73 2.85 -5.31 -10.64
C THR A 73 2.66 -5.40 -9.12
N PRO A 74 1.56 -6.03 -8.65
CA PRO A 74 1.27 -6.05 -7.22
C PRO A 74 2.29 -6.88 -6.45
N VAL A 75 2.58 -6.46 -5.23
CA VAL A 75 3.42 -7.21 -4.31
C VAL A 75 2.83 -8.61 -4.13
N GLY A 76 3.65 -9.65 -4.34
CA GLY A 76 3.22 -11.05 -4.27
C GLY A 76 2.39 -11.54 -5.46
N ASN A 77 2.22 -10.73 -6.51
CA ASN A 77 1.43 -11.05 -7.71
C ASN A 77 -0.01 -11.50 -7.39
N HIS A 78 -0.60 -10.93 -6.32
CA HIS A 78 -1.91 -11.33 -5.80
C HIS A 78 -2.64 -10.13 -5.19
N ALA A 79 -3.98 -10.18 -5.19
CA ALA A 79 -4.83 -9.19 -4.55
C ALA A 79 -5.16 -9.60 -3.11
N ILE A 80 -5.16 -8.66 -2.18
CA ILE A 80 -5.50 -8.92 -0.77
C ILE A 80 -6.76 -8.17 -0.38
N THR A 81 -7.43 -8.63 0.67
CA THR A 81 -8.59 -7.98 1.28
C THR A 81 -8.19 -6.70 2.02
N ILE A 82 -9.18 -5.87 2.34
CA ILE A 82 -8.97 -4.67 3.18
C ILE A 82 -8.39 -5.06 4.55
N ASP A 83 -8.91 -6.11 5.19
CA ASP A 83 -8.47 -6.53 6.53
C ASP A 83 -7.03 -7.04 6.54
N GLU A 84 -6.62 -7.78 5.50
CA GLU A 84 -5.24 -8.18 5.29
C GLU A 84 -4.33 -6.96 5.12
N PHE A 85 -4.74 -6.00 4.28
CA PHE A 85 -3.97 -4.77 4.10
C PHE A 85 -3.82 -3.97 5.39
N VAL A 86 -4.90 -3.79 6.16
CA VAL A 86 -4.87 -3.09 7.44
C VAL A 86 -3.96 -3.81 8.43
N THR A 87 -3.98 -5.14 8.44
CA THR A 87 -3.10 -5.97 9.28
C THR A 87 -1.63 -5.77 8.90
N ILE A 88 -1.30 -5.85 7.61
CA ILE A 88 0.04 -5.58 7.09
C ILE A 88 0.47 -4.17 7.49
N TYR A 89 -0.38 -3.17 7.26
CA TYR A 89 -0.06 -1.78 7.60
C TYR A 89 0.21 -1.57 9.10
N ARG A 90 -0.55 -2.24 9.97
CA ARG A 90 -0.30 -2.22 11.43
C ARG A 90 1.06 -2.79 11.79
N ILE A 91 1.50 -3.86 11.10
CA ILE A 91 2.85 -4.41 11.26
C ILE A 91 3.88 -3.35 10.84
N TYR A 92 3.74 -2.75 9.65
CA TYR A 92 4.64 -1.69 9.19
C TYR A 92 4.74 -0.53 10.19
N LYS A 93 3.62 -0.05 10.72
CA LYS A 93 3.57 0.99 11.76
C LYS A 93 4.29 0.58 13.04
N LYS A 94 4.04 -0.63 13.55
CA LYS A 94 4.65 -1.14 14.79
C LYS A 94 6.19 -1.14 14.75
N TYR A 95 6.74 -1.35 13.55
CA TYR A 95 8.19 -1.41 13.32
C TYR A 95 8.74 -0.17 12.61
N GLN A 96 7.93 0.87 12.40
CA GLN A 96 8.38 2.10 11.75
C GLN A 96 9.52 2.74 12.55
N GLY A 97 10.61 3.08 11.87
CA GLY A 97 11.79 3.70 12.49
C GLY A 97 12.65 2.74 13.32
N LYS A 98 12.27 1.46 13.42
CA LYS A 98 13.08 0.44 14.07
C LYS A 98 14.10 -0.15 13.08
N ASN A 99 15.20 -0.66 13.61
CA ASN A 99 16.19 -1.36 12.80
C ASN A 99 15.55 -2.65 12.23
N PRO A 100 15.78 -2.99 10.94
CA PRO A 100 15.32 -4.24 10.36
C PRO A 100 15.71 -5.50 11.15
N LEU A 101 16.77 -5.45 11.96
CA LEU A 101 17.21 -6.58 12.80
C LEU A 101 16.36 -6.78 14.06
N VAL A 102 15.42 -5.87 14.37
CA VAL A 102 14.53 -5.99 15.55
C VAL A 102 13.55 -7.18 15.44
N PHE A 103 13.44 -7.82 14.26
CA PHE A 103 12.68 -9.08 14.13
C PHE A 103 13.31 -10.24 14.91
N HIS A 104 14.61 -10.18 15.23
CA HIS A 104 15.31 -11.21 15.99
C HIS A 104 15.64 -10.67 17.38
N SER A 105 14.85 -11.07 18.39
CA SER A 105 15.24 -10.94 19.80
C SER A 105 16.00 -12.18 20.28
N VAL A 106 16.66 -12.90 19.38
CA VAL A 106 17.68 -13.88 19.76
C VAL A 106 18.97 -13.11 19.65
N ASN A 107 19.64 -12.89 20.79
CA ASN A 107 21.01 -12.42 20.77
C ASN A 107 21.77 -13.35 19.83
N CYS A 108 22.29 -12.81 18.73
CA CYS A 108 23.37 -13.46 18.01
C CYS A 108 24.65 -13.29 18.86
N ASP A 109 24.61 -13.78 20.10
CA ASP A 109 25.80 -14.03 20.88
C ASP A 109 26.44 -15.23 20.18
N TYR A 110 27.33 -14.94 19.23
CA TYR A 110 28.31 -15.93 18.83
C TYR A 110 29.16 -16.15 20.08
N ASP A 111 28.94 -17.27 20.77
CA ASP A 111 29.88 -17.76 21.76
C ASP A 111 31.26 -17.81 21.08
N ALA A 112 32.21 -17.11 21.72
CA ALA A 112 33.56 -16.82 21.26
C ALA A 112 34.46 -18.06 21.17
#